data_AF-A0A7S2EP33-F1
#
_entry.id   AF-A0A7S2EP33-F1
#
_cell.length_a   1.000
_cell.length_b   1.000
_cell.length_c   1.000
_cell.angle_alpha   90.00
_cell.angle_beta   90.00
_cell.angle_gamma   90.00
#
_symmetry.space_group_name_H-M   'P 1'
#
loop_
_entity.id
_entity.type
_entity.pdbx_description
1 polymer ?
#
loop_
_entity_poly.entity_id
_entity_poly.type
_entity_poly.pdbx_seq_one_letter_code
_entity_poly.pdbx_strand_id
1 'polypeptide(L)'
;GSYDMHGEDTLSEMFQEVNTSLGNFKDEMIRQNLWESVVIIMGSDFGRTITPNSHGGTDHAWGGNYFMIGGSLKGGKILGEYPERLSEASDIWTARGRLIPTTPWDSVWNGVANWMGVRGDDELDFVLPNRDNFGKCAMFTDDQLFQNGQVSASDCLVRDSDGDGVPDGQDVCPDTPYWLSVGVDLSGCLHPTLQPTGATPSPVTTA
;
A
#
# COMPACT_ATOMS: atom_id res chain seq x y z
N GLY A 1 -3.47 -6.68 -23.27
CA GLY A 1 -2.11 -6.47 -22.77
C GLY A 1 -1.23 -6.05 -23.92
N SER A 2 -0.71 -4.83 -23.89
CA SER A 2 0.21 -4.27 -24.91
C SER A 2 1.14 -3.18 -24.32
N TYR A 3 1.10 -2.92 -23.01
CA TYR A 3 1.90 -1.89 -22.33
C TYR A 3 3.23 -2.44 -21.78
N ASP A 4 3.46 -3.76 -21.89
CA ASP A 4 4.74 -4.41 -21.58
C ASP A 4 5.64 -4.37 -22.82
N MET A 5 6.33 -3.26 -23.01
CA MET A 5 7.19 -3.02 -24.17
C MET A 5 8.63 -3.46 -23.88
N HIS A 6 9.19 -4.27 -24.78
CA HIS A 6 10.57 -4.77 -24.68
C HIS A 6 11.58 -3.97 -25.53
N GLY A 7 11.15 -2.91 -26.23
CA GLY A 7 12.05 -2.12 -27.09
C GLY A 7 11.42 -1.10 -28.05
N GLU A 8 10.09 -0.92 -28.06
CA GLU A 8 9.43 0.10 -28.87
C GLU A 8 9.00 1.32 -28.03
N ASP A 9 9.27 2.53 -28.54
CA ASP A 9 8.97 3.80 -27.87
C ASP A 9 7.59 4.35 -28.28
N THR A 10 6.54 3.55 -28.08
CA THR A 10 5.15 3.91 -28.40
C THR A 10 4.33 4.24 -27.15
N LEU A 11 4.93 4.12 -25.96
CA LEU A 11 4.24 4.37 -24.68
C LEU A 11 3.67 5.79 -24.59
N SER A 12 4.35 6.79 -25.15
CA SER A 12 3.85 8.18 -25.17
C SER A 12 2.49 8.28 -25.88
N GLU A 13 2.36 7.65 -27.05
CA GLU A 13 1.11 7.62 -27.82
C GLU A 13 0.02 6.84 -27.08
N MET A 14 0.38 5.68 -26.52
CA MET A 14 -0.56 4.85 -25.76
C MET A 14 -1.06 5.54 -24.48
N PHE A 15 -0.22 6.35 -23.82
CA PHE A 15 -0.63 7.14 -22.66
C PHE A 15 -1.53 8.31 -23.05
N GLN A 16 -1.36 8.90 -24.24
CA GLN A 16 -2.31 9.89 -24.76
C GLN A 16 -3.69 9.24 -24.97
N GLU A 17 -3.75 8.04 -25.53
CA GLU A 17 -5.00 7.29 -25.69
C GLU A 17 -5.69 7.00 -24.34
N VAL A 18 -4.93 6.56 -23.33
CA VAL A 18 -5.44 6.35 -21.97
C VAL A 18 -5.98 7.65 -21.39
N ASN A 19 -5.22 8.74 -21.51
CA ASN A 19 -5.63 10.04 -20.97
C ASN A 19 -6.92 10.56 -21.62
N THR A 20 -7.03 10.47 -22.96
CA THR A 20 -8.25 10.85 -23.68
C THR A 20 -9.43 9.97 -23.29
N SER A 21 -9.22 8.66 -23.18
CA SER A 21 -10.27 7.71 -22.82
C SER A 21 -10.80 7.94 -21.40
N LEU A 22 -9.90 8.12 -20.43
CA LEU A 22 -10.26 8.43 -19.04
C LEU A 22 -10.96 9.78 -18.91
N GLY A 23 -10.50 10.80 -19.64
CA GLY A 23 -11.13 12.13 -19.68
C GLY A 23 -12.57 12.07 -20.21
N ASN A 24 -12.76 11.40 -21.35
CA ASN A 24 -14.08 11.25 -21.95
C ASN A 24 -15.05 10.48 -21.05
N PHE A 25 -14.57 9.41 -20.40
CA PHE A 25 -15.37 8.63 -19.48
C PHE A 25 -15.77 9.45 -18.24
N LYS A 26 -14.82 10.17 -17.62
CA LYS A 26 -15.09 11.09 -16.52
C LYS A 26 -16.16 12.11 -16.90
N ASP A 27 -16.00 12.79 -18.04
CA ASP A 27 -16.93 13.83 -18.47
C ASP A 27 -18.34 13.29 -18.67
N GLU A 28 -18.48 12.07 -19.20
CA GLU A 28 -19.78 11.41 -19.34
C GLU A 28 -20.40 11.05 -17.98
N MET A 29 -19.61 10.51 -17.04
CA MET A 29 -20.11 10.23 -15.69
C MET A 29 -20.52 11.50 -14.94
N ILE A 30 -19.87 12.64 -15.21
CA ILE A 30 -20.31 13.95 -14.68
C ILE A 30 -21.66 14.35 -15.29
N ARG A 31 -21.85 14.21 -16.62
CA ARG A 31 -23.14 14.53 -17.27
C ARG A 31 -24.29 13.71 -16.75
N GLN A 32 -24.03 12.45 -16.38
CA GLN A 32 -25.04 11.56 -15.80
C GLN A 32 -25.23 11.75 -14.29
N ASN A 33 -24.48 12.67 -13.65
CA ASN A 33 -24.46 12.86 -12.19
C ASN A 33 -24.07 11.58 -11.42
N LEU A 34 -23.15 10.79 -12.01
CA LEU A 34 -22.65 9.52 -11.47
C LEU A 34 -21.18 9.58 -11.03
N TRP A 35 -20.46 10.66 -11.32
CA TRP A 35 -19.01 10.73 -11.07
C TRP A 35 -18.61 10.47 -9.62
N GLU A 36 -19.41 10.94 -8.65
CA GLU A 36 -19.19 10.69 -7.22
C GLU A 36 -19.37 9.21 -6.83
N SER A 37 -19.99 8.41 -7.70
CA SER A 37 -20.23 6.97 -7.55
C SER A 37 -19.29 6.12 -8.42
N VAL A 38 -18.14 6.66 -8.83
CA VAL A 38 -17.17 5.97 -9.68
C VAL A 38 -15.77 6.05 -9.07
N VAL A 39 -15.09 4.90 -9.04
CA VAL A 39 -13.65 4.78 -8.80
C VAL A 39 -13.03 3.93 -9.91
N ILE A 40 -11.92 4.40 -10.44
CA ILE A 40 -11.09 3.73 -11.45
C ILE A 40 -9.74 3.48 -10.81
N ILE A 41 -9.28 2.24 -10.84
CA ILE A 41 -7.97 1.83 -10.33
C ILE A 41 -7.16 1.35 -11.53
N MET A 42 -5.99 1.95 -11.75
CA MET A 42 -5.04 1.45 -12.73
C MET A 42 -4.09 0.46 -12.03
N GLY A 43 -4.13 -0.79 -12.47
CA GLY A 43 -3.30 -1.87 -11.96
C GLY A 43 -2.24 -2.32 -12.96
N SER A 44 -1.19 -2.93 -12.44
CA SER A 44 -0.09 -3.59 -13.16
C SER A 44 0.30 -4.82 -12.36
N ASP A 45 0.43 -5.96 -13.05
CA ASP A 45 0.70 -7.26 -12.44
C ASP A 45 2.12 -7.36 -11.85
N PHE A 46 3.03 -6.50 -12.30
CA PHE A 46 4.42 -6.44 -11.84
C PHE A 46 4.99 -5.03 -11.96
N GLY A 47 6.02 -4.77 -11.14
CA GLY A 47 6.88 -3.61 -11.25
C GLY A 47 8.04 -3.82 -12.21
N ARG A 48 8.97 -2.85 -12.28
CA ARG A 48 10.21 -2.95 -13.07
C ARG A 48 11.44 -2.75 -12.20
N THR A 49 12.51 -3.49 -12.51
CA THR A 49 13.80 -3.34 -11.82
C THR A 49 14.39 -1.95 -12.08
N ILE A 50 14.92 -1.32 -11.03
CA ILE A 50 15.67 -0.05 -11.18
C ILE A 50 16.99 -0.28 -11.95
N THR A 51 17.67 -1.39 -11.69
CA THR A 51 18.93 -1.69 -12.39
C THR A 51 18.65 -2.29 -13.79
N PRO A 52 19.32 -1.82 -14.85
CA PRO A 52 19.15 -2.39 -16.19
C PRO A 52 19.55 -3.87 -16.29
N ASN A 53 18.94 -4.59 -17.22
CA ASN A 53 19.34 -5.95 -17.60
C ASN A 53 20.49 -5.93 -18.62
N SER A 54 20.99 -7.11 -19.02
CA SER A 54 22.12 -7.25 -19.95
C SER A 54 21.89 -6.70 -21.35
N HIS A 55 20.65 -6.37 -21.70
CA HIS A 55 20.24 -5.81 -23.00
C HIS A 55 19.88 -4.32 -22.92
N GLY A 56 20.13 -3.67 -21.77
CA GLY A 56 19.83 -2.25 -21.56
C GLY A 56 18.36 -1.94 -21.25
N GLY A 57 17.50 -2.96 -21.10
CA GLY A 57 16.10 -2.82 -20.67
C GLY A 57 15.93 -3.02 -19.16
N THR A 58 14.69 -3.23 -18.71
CA THR A 58 14.37 -3.59 -17.31
C THR A 58 13.69 -4.96 -17.25
N ASP A 59 13.82 -5.65 -16.12
CA ASP A 59 13.10 -6.91 -15.88
C ASP A 59 11.94 -6.70 -14.91
N HIS A 60 11.17 -7.76 -14.67
CA HIS A 60 10.07 -7.75 -13.71
C HIS A 60 10.56 -7.53 -12.28
N ALA A 61 9.79 -6.77 -11.52
CA ALA A 61 9.97 -6.50 -10.11
C ALA A 61 8.63 -6.61 -9.35
N TRP A 62 8.67 -6.36 -8.05
CA TRP A 62 7.52 -6.51 -7.16
C TRP A 62 6.82 -5.18 -6.88
N GLY A 63 7.53 -4.22 -6.27
CA GLY A 63 7.03 -2.88 -6.00
C GLY A 63 6.82 -2.04 -7.25
N GLY A 64 5.75 -1.24 -7.23
CA GLY A 64 5.36 -0.35 -8.31
C GLY A 64 4.40 0.73 -7.80
N ASN A 65 4.07 1.67 -8.69
CA ASN A 65 3.07 2.70 -8.41
C ASN A 65 1.79 2.39 -9.16
N TYR A 66 0.68 2.67 -8.50
CA TYR A 66 -0.67 2.58 -9.05
C TYR A 66 -1.36 3.92 -8.81
N PHE A 67 -2.40 4.20 -9.59
CA PHE A 67 -3.21 5.40 -9.33
C PHE A 67 -4.69 5.06 -9.29
N MET A 68 -5.42 5.90 -8.56
CA MET A 68 -6.87 5.88 -8.47
C MET A 68 -7.44 7.22 -8.91
N ILE A 69 -8.58 7.17 -9.60
CA ILE A 69 -9.33 8.36 -10.01
C ILE A 69 -10.80 8.12 -9.73
N GLY A 70 -11.51 9.11 -9.20
CA GLY A 70 -12.93 9.00 -8.86
C GLY A 70 -13.45 10.32 -8.31
N GLY A 71 -14.77 10.51 -8.34
CA GLY A 71 -15.38 11.76 -7.87
C GLY A 71 -15.30 11.92 -6.36
N SER A 72 -15.66 10.87 -5.63
CA SER A 72 -15.69 10.90 -4.17
C SER A 72 -14.34 10.60 -3.54
N LEU A 73 -13.27 10.37 -4.32
CA LEU A 73 -11.94 10.13 -3.75
C LEU A 73 -11.41 11.39 -3.05
N LYS A 74 -10.77 11.19 -1.88
CA LYS A 74 -9.90 12.14 -1.22
C LYS A 74 -8.54 12.21 -1.95
N GLY A 75 -8.58 12.64 -3.21
CA GLY A 75 -7.43 12.69 -4.12
C GLY A 75 -6.32 13.67 -3.70
N GLY A 76 -5.24 13.73 -4.48
CA GLY A 76 -4.07 14.57 -4.16
C GLY A 76 -3.18 13.98 -3.07
N LYS A 77 -3.31 12.69 -2.79
CA LYS A 77 -2.53 11.95 -1.80
C LYS A 77 -1.65 10.91 -2.50
N ILE A 78 -0.47 10.69 -1.94
CA ILE A 78 0.32 9.48 -2.16
C ILE A 78 -0.02 8.56 -0.98
N LEU A 79 -0.44 7.34 -1.30
CA LEU A 79 -0.73 6.30 -0.31
C LEU A 79 0.46 5.34 -0.24
N GLY A 80 0.72 4.83 0.95
CA GLY A 80 1.95 4.10 1.25
C GLY A 80 3.15 5.02 1.42
N GLU A 81 4.33 4.43 1.49
CA GLU A 81 5.57 5.16 1.76
C GLU A 81 6.49 5.15 0.55
N TYR A 82 7.01 6.33 0.20
CA TYR A 82 7.98 6.46 -0.86
C TYR A 82 9.38 6.09 -0.34
N PRO A 83 10.17 5.29 -1.09
CA PRO A 83 11.53 4.94 -0.69
C PRO A 83 12.39 6.18 -0.41
N GLU A 84 12.95 6.28 0.80
CA GLU A 84 13.92 7.34 1.09
C GLU A 84 15.22 7.17 0.29
N ARG A 85 15.53 5.93 -0.08
CA ARG A 85 16.77 5.54 -0.76
C ARG A 85 16.50 4.52 -1.86
N LEU A 86 17.02 4.79 -3.05
CA LEU A 86 16.97 3.88 -4.20
C LEU A 86 18.34 3.22 -4.40
N SER A 87 18.79 2.46 -3.40
CA SER A 87 20.06 1.73 -3.47
C SER A 87 20.05 0.48 -2.59
N GLU A 88 21.08 -0.36 -2.76
CA GLU A 88 21.32 -1.59 -1.97
C GLU A 88 21.39 -1.39 -0.45
N ALA A 89 21.51 -0.14 0.02
CA ALA A 89 21.51 0.19 1.43
C ALA A 89 20.10 0.43 2.01
N SER A 90 19.04 0.21 1.23
CA SER A 90 17.64 0.32 1.67
C SER A 90 17.08 -1.04 2.07
N ASP A 91 16.29 -1.10 3.13
CA ASP A 91 15.70 -2.34 3.63
C ASP A 91 14.62 -2.91 2.71
N ILE A 92 14.03 -2.06 1.86
CA ILE A 92 13.08 -2.47 0.83
C ILE A 92 13.77 -2.80 -0.50
N TRP A 93 15.10 -2.70 -0.58
CA TRP A 93 15.85 -3.06 -1.78
C TRP A 93 16.23 -4.54 -1.76
N THR A 94 15.72 -5.29 -2.74
CA THR A 94 16.22 -6.63 -3.04
C THR A 94 17.07 -6.62 -4.31
N ALA A 95 17.65 -7.78 -4.66
CA ALA A 95 18.55 -7.93 -5.79
C ALA A 95 18.03 -7.20 -7.04
N ARG A 96 18.93 -6.40 -7.67
CA ARG A 96 18.67 -5.64 -8.89
C ARG A 96 17.64 -4.50 -8.77
N GLY A 97 17.46 -3.96 -7.57
CA GLY A 97 16.54 -2.84 -7.37
C GLY A 97 15.10 -3.24 -7.58
N ARG A 98 14.76 -4.46 -7.19
CA ARG A 98 13.39 -4.88 -6.99
C ARG A 98 12.96 -4.39 -5.62
N LEU A 99 12.09 -3.38 -5.60
CA LEU A 99 11.60 -2.81 -4.35
C LEU A 99 10.50 -3.70 -3.75
N ILE A 100 10.51 -3.87 -2.43
CA ILE A 100 9.42 -4.45 -1.67
C ILE A 100 8.35 -3.36 -1.47
N PRO A 101 7.07 -3.60 -1.80
CA PRO A 101 6.01 -2.64 -1.50
C PRO A 101 5.87 -2.42 0.01
N THR A 102 5.75 -1.17 0.43
CA THR A 102 5.45 -0.80 1.84
C THR A 102 3.98 -0.97 2.19
N THR A 103 3.12 -1.15 1.18
CA THR A 103 1.68 -1.33 1.35
C THR A 103 1.22 -2.51 0.48
N PRO A 104 0.47 -3.48 1.04
CA PRO A 104 -0.04 -4.59 0.26
C PRO A 104 -1.14 -4.16 -0.70
N TRP A 105 -1.34 -4.94 -1.76
CA TRP A 105 -2.36 -4.67 -2.78
C TRP A 105 -3.78 -4.60 -2.17
N ASP A 106 -4.05 -5.48 -1.20
CA ASP A 106 -5.32 -5.57 -0.48
C ASP A 106 -5.67 -4.29 0.28
N SER A 107 -4.71 -3.44 0.66
CA SER A 107 -4.96 -2.22 1.42
C SER A 107 -5.89 -1.24 0.72
N VAL A 108 -5.63 -0.97 -0.56
CA VAL A 108 -6.47 -0.07 -1.36
C VAL A 108 -7.83 -0.72 -1.61
N TRP A 109 -7.84 -2.01 -1.91
CA TRP A 109 -9.07 -2.74 -2.15
C TRP A 109 -9.96 -2.88 -0.92
N ASN A 110 -9.40 -2.92 0.29
CA ASN A 110 -10.16 -2.91 1.54
C ASN A 110 -11.01 -1.65 1.65
N GLY A 111 -10.42 -0.48 1.42
CA GLY A 111 -11.15 0.79 1.45
C GLY A 111 -12.19 0.89 0.33
N VAL A 112 -11.90 0.35 -0.86
CA VAL A 112 -12.89 0.26 -1.95
C VAL A 112 -14.02 -0.70 -1.58
N ALA A 113 -13.73 -1.86 -0.99
CA ALA A 113 -14.73 -2.83 -0.56
C ALA A 113 -15.66 -2.25 0.51
N ASN A 114 -15.11 -1.53 1.50
CA ASN A 114 -15.88 -0.77 2.48
C ASN A 114 -16.82 0.24 1.81
N TRP A 115 -16.32 0.99 0.83
CA TRP A 115 -17.11 1.98 0.09
C TRP A 115 -18.23 1.32 -0.74
N MET A 116 -17.98 0.12 -1.26
CA MET A 116 -18.98 -0.72 -1.94
C MET A 116 -19.97 -1.39 -0.97
N GLY A 117 -19.77 -1.28 0.35
CA GLY A 117 -20.68 -1.75 1.38
C GLY A 117 -20.26 -3.02 2.13
N VAL A 118 -19.09 -3.60 1.83
CA VAL A 118 -18.54 -4.77 2.55
C VAL A 118 -17.87 -4.28 3.83
N ARG A 119 -18.42 -4.64 5.00
CA ARG A 119 -17.97 -4.04 6.28
C ARG A 119 -17.63 -5.05 7.35
N GLY A 120 -18.11 -6.29 7.26
CA GLY A 120 -17.69 -7.35 8.18
C GLY A 120 -16.29 -7.84 7.85
N ASP A 121 -15.47 -8.14 8.87
CA ASP A 121 -14.14 -8.70 8.67
C ASP A 121 -14.19 -10.01 7.88
N ASP A 122 -15.06 -10.96 8.26
CA ASP A 122 -15.22 -12.23 7.54
C ASP A 122 -15.57 -12.04 6.05
N GLU A 123 -16.36 -11.00 5.73
CA GLU A 123 -16.72 -10.68 4.34
C GLU A 123 -15.55 -10.05 3.60
N LEU A 124 -14.79 -9.17 4.27
CA LEU A 124 -13.57 -8.57 3.72
C LEU A 124 -12.51 -9.63 3.46
N ASP A 125 -12.30 -10.59 4.37
CA ASP A 125 -11.34 -11.68 4.20
C ASP A 125 -11.78 -12.65 3.10
N PHE A 126 -13.09 -12.79 2.88
CA PHE A 126 -13.61 -13.54 1.73
C PHE A 126 -13.32 -12.84 0.40
N VAL A 127 -13.54 -11.52 0.29
CA VAL A 127 -13.30 -10.78 -0.97
C VAL A 127 -11.84 -10.37 -1.18
N LEU A 128 -11.03 -10.35 -0.11
CA LEU A 128 -9.61 -10.01 -0.08
C LEU A 128 -8.84 -11.13 0.63
N PRO A 129 -8.61 -12.26 -0.05
CA PRO A 129 -8.09 -13.47 0.59
C PRO A 129 -6.65 -13.35 1.12
N ASN A 130 -5.93 -12.28 0.78
CA ASN A 130 -4.59 -12.04 1.32
C ASN A 130 -4.57 -11.03 2.47
N ARG A 131 -5.70 -10.39 2.81
CA ARG A 131 -5.83 -9.36 3.85
C ARG A 131 -5.27 -9.80 5.20
N ASP A 132 -5.58 -11.03 5.60
CA ASP A 132 -5.13 -11.61 6.87
C ASP A 132 -3.61 -11.75 7.01
N ASN A 133 -2.86 -11.72 5.90
CA ASN A 133 -1.40 -11.83 5.96
C ASN A 133 -0.70 -10.55 6.44
N PHE A 134 -1.40 -9.41 6.51
CA PHE A 134 -0.77 -8.09 6.70
C PHE A 134 -1.31 -7.32 7.93
N GLY A 135 -2.29 -7.87 8.65
CA GLY A 135 -2.91 -7.22 9.80
C GLY A 135 -3.81 -6.03 9.43
N LYS A 136 -4.73 -5.67 10.33
CA LYS A 136 -5.81 -4.72 10.02
C LYS A 136 -5.34 -3.29 9.74
N CYS A 137 -4.31 -2.79 10.42
CA CYS A 137 -3.85 -1.41 10.23
C CYS A 137 -2.98 -1.20 8.99
N ALA A 138 -2.57 -2.26 8.29
CA ALA A 138 -2.04 -2.14 6.94
C ALA A 138 -3.15 -1.81 5.93
N MET A 139 -4.43 -1.98 6.27
CA MET A 139 -5.55 -1.78 5.36
C MET A 139 -6.08 -0.35 5.40
N PHE A 140 -6.32 0.25 4.23
CA PHE A 140 -7.02 1.54 4.20
C PHE A 140 -8.51 1.33 4.39
N THR A 141 -9.17 2.26 5.07
CA THR A 141 -10.64 2.28 5.18
C THR A 141 -11.26 3.19 4.12
N ASP A 142 -12.57 3.04 3.88
CA ASP A 142 -13.28 3.95 2.97
C ASP A 142 -13.24 5.40 3.46
N ASP A 143 -13.22 5.68 4.77
CA ASP A 143 -13.06 7.05 5.27
C ASP A 143 -11.66 7.62 4.94
N GLN A 144 -10.61 6.82 4.87
CA GLN A 144 -9.30 7.34 4.45
C GLN A 144 -9.26 7.69 2.95
N LEU A 145 -9.98 6.91 2.13
CA LEU A 145 -9.96 7.00 0.67
C LEU A 145 -11.05 7.90 0.07
N PHE A 146 -12.24 7.98 0.66
CA PHE A 146 -13.44 8.60 0.09
C PHE A 146 -14.07 9.65 1.00
N GLN A 147 -14.62 10.72 0.42
CA GLN A 147 -15.29 11.83 1.12
C GLN A 147 -16.53 11.37 1.91
N ASN A 148 -17.17 10.30 1.47
CA ASN A 148 -18.38 9.73 2.05
C ASN A 148 -18.14 8.39 2.78
N GLY A 149 -16.89 8.05 3.10
CA GLY A 149 -16.56 6.83 3.83
C GLY A 149 -17.24 6.73 5.19
N GLN A 150 -17.50 5.51 5.64
CA GLN A 150 -18.28 5.21 6.85
C GLN A 150 -17.50 4.40 7.88
N VAL A 151 -16.48 3.67 7.46
CA VAL A 151 -15.59 2.88 8.30
C VAL A 151 -14.35 3.72 8.58
N SER A 152 -14.15 4.07 9.84
CA SER A 152 -12.92 4.76 10.27
C SER A 152 -11.91 3.75 10.78
N ALA A 153 -10.64 4.08 10.63
CA ALA A 153 -9.52 3.31 11.18
C ALA A 153 -9.36 3.57 12.69
N SER A 154 -10.44 3.60 13.48
CA SER A 154 -10.44 4.07 14.88
C SER A 154 -9.45 3.34 15.77
N ASP A 155 -9.20 2.06 15.47
CA ASP A 155 -8.31 1.19 16.23
C ASP A 155 -6.89 1.12 15.63
N CYS A 156 -6.68 1.88 14.55
CA CYS A 156 -5.45 1.94 13.75
C CYS A 156 -4.98 3.39 13.53
N LEU A 157 -5.53 4.35 14.29
CA LEU A 157 -5.12 5.75 14.25
C LEU A 157 -3.68 5.87 14.74
N VAL A 158 -2.71 5.65 13.83
CA VAL A 158 -1.33 6.19 13.75
C VAL A 158 -0.78 6.68 15.09
N ARG A 159 -0.93 5.87 16.13
CA ARG A 159 -0.38 6.09 17.44
C ARG A 159 0.59 4.96 17.54
N ASP A 160 1.80 5.31 17.24
CA ASP A 160 2.99 4.52 17.46
C ASP A 160 3.61 5.19 18.69
N SER A 161 3.24 4.71 19.87
CA SER A 161 3.53 5.37 21.14
C SER A 161 5.03 5.37 21.46
N ASP A 162 5.78 4.40 20.92
CA ASP A 162 7.22 4.26 21.14
C ASP A 162 8.08 4.65 19.92
N GLY A 163 7.45 4.84 18.75
CA GLY A 163 8.05 5.38 17.52
C GLY A 163 8.77 4.32 16.69
N ASP A 164 8.53 3.04 16.94
CA ASP A 164 9.29 1.94 16.34
C ASP A 164 8.90 1.59 14.90
N GLY A 165 7.85 2.25 14.38
CA GLY A 165 7.31 2.05 13.04
C GLY A 165 6.10 1.12 12.98
N VAL A 166 5.66 0.55 14.11
CA VAL A 166 4.47 -0.30 14.23
C VAL A 166 3.41 0.42 15.08
N PRO A 167 2.18 0.64 14.55
CA PRO A 167 1.13 1.28 15.33
C PRO A 167 0.76 0.46 16.58
N ASP A 168 0.41 1.11 17.69
CA ASP A 168 0.01 0.51 18.98
C ASP A 168 -1.06 -0.60 18.85
N GLY A 169 -1.93 -0.51 17.84
CA GLY A 169 -2.96 -1.52 17.56
C GLY A 169 -2.44 -2.81 16.91
N GLN A 170 -1.21 -2.78 16.39
CA GLN A 170 -0.47 -3.89 15.79
C GLN A 170 0.80 -4.26 16.56
N ASP A 171 1.22 -3.40 17.48
CA ASP A 171 2.43 -3.58 18.26
C ASP A 171 2.22 -4.56 19.43
N VAL A 172 2.94 -5.68 19.34
CA VAL A 172 2.99 -6.75 20.34
C VAL A 172 4.04 -6.45 21.41
N CYS A 173 5.00 -5.59 21.11
CA CYS A 173 6.17 -5.26 21.92
C CYS A 173 6.25 -3.75 22.21
N PRO A 174 5.35 -3.24 23.08
CA PRO A 174 5.36 -1.83 23.45
C PRO A 174 6.67 -1.42 24.13
N ASP A 175 7.14 -0.22 23.83
CA ASP A 175 8.40 0.40 24.25
C ASP A 175 9.64 -0.07 23.47
N THR A 176 9.47 -0.54 22.24
CA THR A 176 10.60 -0.78 21.34
C THR A 176 11.28 0.54 21.00
N PRO A 177 12.61 0.66 21.20
CA PRO A 177 13.27 1.93 20.98
C PRO A 177 13.19 2.36 19.51
N TYR A 178 12.57 3.52 19.23
CA TYR A 178 12.40 4.04 17.85
C TYR A 178 13.68 4.07 17.01
N TRP A 179 14.85 4.26 17.63
CA TRP A 179 16.13 4.29 16.93
C TRP A 179 16.63 2.91 16.48
N LEU A 180 15.91 1.84 16.84
CA LEU A 180 16.14 0.47 16.42
C LEU A 180 15.09 -0.03 15.42
N SER A 181 14.19 0.84 14.92
CA SER A 181 13.10 0.50 13.97
C SER A 181 13.54 -0.37 12.78
N VAL A 182 14.77 -0.20 12.29
CA VAL A 182 15.38 -1.04 11.24
C VAL A 182 15.56 -2.53 11.61
N GLY A 183 15.46 -2.85 12.90
CA GLY A 183 15.57 -4.19 13.47
C GLY A 183 14.28 -4.73 14.06
N VAL A 184 13.18 -4.01 13.84
CA VAL A 184 11.83 -4.30 14.35
C VAL A 184 11.07 -5.08 13.29
N ASP A 185 10.43 -6.18 13.69
CA ASP A 185 9.57 -6.97 12.80
C ASP A 185 8.18 -6.34 12.65
N LEU A 186 7.32 -6.94 11.81
CA LEU A 186 5.98 -6.44 11.56
C LEU A 186 5.03 -6.50 12.78
N SER A 187 5.49 -7.06 13.91
CA SER A 187 4.76 -7.12 15.18
C SER A 187 5.28 -6.14 16.22
N GLY A 188 6.22 -5.25 15.86
CA GLY A 188 6.80 -4.26 16.78
C GLY A 188 7.95 -4.84 17.62
N CYS A 189 8.42 -6.06 17.34
CA CYS A 189 9.41 -6.73 18.16
C CYS A 189 10.81 -6.70 17.53
N LEU A 190 11.84 -6.47 18.36
CA LEU A 190 13.24 -6.60 17.91
C LEU A 190 13.54 -8.04 17.49
N HIS A 191 14.18 -8.18 16.32
CA HIS A 191 14.70 -9.46 15.86
C HIS A 191 15.61 -10.09 16.95
N PRO A 192 15.53 -11.41 17.22
CA PRO A 192 16.24 -12.05 18.35
C PRO A 192 17.75 -11.81 18.38
N THR A 193 18.37 -11.50 17.24
CA THR A 193 19.80 -11.19 17.11
C THR A 193 20.18 -9.76 17.50
N LEU A 194 19.19 -8.88 17.65
CA LEU A 194 19.34 -7.46 17.98
C LEU A 194 18.80 -7.11 19.37
N GLN A 195 18.21 -8.07 20.08
CA GLN A 195 17.76 -7.88 21.45
C GLN A 195 18.95 -7.54 22.36
N PRO A 196 18.93 -6.39 23.06
CA PRO A 196 19.93 -6.11 24.08
C PRO A 196 19.84 -7.18 25.16
N THR A 197 20.99 -7.76 25.53
CA THR A 197 21.07 -8.81 26.55
C THR A 197 20.47 -8.31 27.86
N GLY A 198 19.23 -8.67 28.17
CA GLY A 198 18.57 -8.33 29.43
C GLY A 198 17.12 -7.85 29.38
N ALA A 199 16.52 -7.64 28.21
CA ALA A 199 15.08 -7.35 28.12
C ALA A 199 14.26 -8.63 28.29
N THR A 200 13.79 -8.91 29.51
CA THR A 200 12.75 -9.91 29.73
C THR A 200 11.41 -9.33 29.27
N PRO A 201 10.64 -10.01 28.40
CA PRO A 201 9.29 -9.57 28.07
C PRO A 201 8.45 -9.52 29.34
N SER A 202 7.80 -8.37 29.59
CA SER A 202 6.83 -8.26 30.67
C SER A 202 5.69 -9.24 30.40
N PRO A 203 5.27 -10.03 31.40
CA PRO A 203 4.13 -10.91 31.23
C PRO A 203 2.89 -10.05 30.96
N VAL A 204 2.23 -10.32 29.84
CA VAL A 204 0.93 -9.76 29.48
C VAL A 204 -0.04 -9.98 30.65
N THR A 205 -0.32 -8.93 31.42
CA THR A 205 -1.41 -8.93 32.38
C THR A 205 -2.71 -8.85 31.59
N THR A 206 -3.37 -9.99 31.45
CA THR A 206 -4.77 -10.06 31.06
C THR A 206 -5.64 -9.52 32.21
N ALA A 207 -6.44 -8.50 31.91
CA ALA A 207 -7.58 -8.07 32.72
C ALA A 207 -8.70 -7.61 31.78
#